data_AF-D5T144-F1
#
_entry.id   AF-D5T144-F1
#
_cell.length_a   1.000
_cell.length_b   1.000
_cell.length_c   1.000
_cell.angle_alpha   90.00
_cell.angle_beta   90.00
_cell.angle_gamma   90.00
#
_symmetry.space_group_name_H-M   'P 1'
#
loop_
_entity.id
_entity.type
_entity.pdbx_description
1 polymer ?
#
loop_
_entity_poly.entity_id
_entity_poly.type
_entity_poly.pdbx_seq_one_letter_code
_entity_poly.pdbx_strand_id
1 'polypeptide(L)'
;MTKFESYIESGTVILDGGMGSELEKRQIDVNNSWWSASALIQSPEDVREIHKNYFDSGADLAITDTYQAHVKSFTDQGLSEQKAYELIDSAVALAKLGLTDSNRSDGLIAGSVGPYGAYLANGAEYTGDYHLSEFEFQAFHRPRIVRLIDDGVDVLALETIPNFEEAKALGHLLQQEFPTVNAYLSFSTENGDHLWDGTRLSEAVAYFESISQIKAIGVNCTAPQNILPAIKNITPNTSKKIIVYPNAGDEYDPETKRWVSQHGPIKWDELVPLWQEAGANLIGGCCRTSPDDINDIVQATINQRH
;
A
#
# COMPACT_ATOMS: atom_id res chain seq x y z
N MET A 1 -9.05 21.36 4.57
CA MET A 1 -9.37 20.00 4.13
C MET A 1 -8.61 19.77 2.84
N THR A 2 -7.68 18.82 2.85
CA THR A 2 -6.89 18.40 1.68
C THR A 2 -7.74 17.59 0.71
N LYS A 3 -7.24 17.35 -0.51
CA LYS A 3 -7.91 16.49 -1.51
C LYS A 3 -8.22 15.10 -0.94
N PHE A 4 -7.23 14.47 -0.31
CA PHE A 4 -7.40 13.17 0.33
C PHE A 4 -8.48 13.16 1.41
N GLU A 5 -8.50 14.16 2.30
CA GLU A 5 -9.54 14.29 3.33
C GLU A 5 -10.94 14.45 2.71
N SER A 6 -11.07 15.19 1.61
CA SER A 6 -12.36 15.33 0.91
C SER A 6 -12.85 14.00 0.33
N TYR A 7 -11.96 13.18 -0.22
CA TYR A 7 -12.33 11.86 -0.74
C TYR A 7 -12.84 10.93 0.38
N ILE A 8 -12.10 10.78 1.47
CA ILE A 8 -12.44 9.86 2.56
C ILE A 8 -13.66 10.29 3.39
N GLU A 9 -14.07 11.56 3.29
CA GLU A 9 -15.34 12.05 3.86
C GLU A 9 -16.52 11.94 2.90
N SER A 10 -16.28 11.80 1.59
CA SER A 10 -17.34 11.72 0.58
C SER A 10 -17.97 10.33 0.43
N GLY A 11 -17.30 9.28 0.90
CA GLY A 11 -17.79 7.91 0.85
C GLY A 11 -16.66 6.88 0.91
N THR A 12 -16.95 5.67 0.44
CA THR A 12 -15.93 4.64 0.26
C THR A 12 -14.99 5.04 -0.87
N VAL A 13 -13.68 4.99 -0.61
CA VAL A 13 -12.63 5.26 -1.59
C VAL A 13 -12.08 3.93 -2.09
N ILE A 14 -12.03 3.76 -3.40
CA ILE A 14 -11.48 2.55 -4.02
C ILE A 14 -9.99 2.74 -4.31
N LEU A 15 -9.14 1.86 -3.79
CA LEU A 15 -7.72 1.84 -4.16
C LEU A 15 -7.51 0.98 -5.41
N ASP A 16 -6.31 1.07 -5.98
CA ASP A 16 -5.83 0.17 -7.02
C ASP A 16 -5.47 -1.23 -6.48
N GLY A 17 -4.74 -2.00 -7.28
CA GLY A 17 -4.36 -3.39 -7.01
C GLY A 17 -2.85 -3.66 -7.14
N GLY A 18 -2.50 -4.93 -7.36
CA GLY A 18 -1.10 -5.37 -7.40
C GLY A 18 -0.31 -4.95 -8.64
N MET A 19 0.46 -3.85 -8.55
CA MET A 19 1.43 -3.41 -9.58
C MET A 19 2.37 -4.55 -10.02
N GLY A 20 3.03 -5.23 -9.09
CA GLY A 20 3.98 -6.31 -9.41
C GLY A 20 3.34 -7.46 -10.20
N SER A 21 2.09 -7.82 -9.86
CA SER A 21 1.37 -8.89 -10.57
C SER A 21 0.95 -8.48 -11.98
N GLU A 22 0.65 -7.21 -12.20
CA GLU A 22 0.37 -6.67 -13.54
C GLU A 22 1.63 -6.56 -14.41
N LEU A 23 2.78 -6.27 -13.81
CA LEU A 23 4.08 -6.33 -14.48
C LEU A 23 4.44 -7.78 -14.86
N GLU A 24 4.19 -8.77 -13.99
CA GLU A 24 4.38 -10.19 -14.30
C GLU A 24 3.56 -10.65 -15.51
N LYS A 25 2.28 -10.23 -15.59
CA LYS A 25 1.41 -10.54 -16.74
C LYS A 25 1.95 -9.99 -18.06
N ARG A 26 2.74 -8.91 -18.00
CA ARG A 26 3.46 -8.30 -19.13
C ARG A 26 4.85 -8.91 -19.36
N GLN A 27 5.17 -10.02 -18.69
CA GLN A 27 6.46 -10.73 -18.78
C GLN A 27 7.67 -9.89 -18.33
N ILE A 28 7.43 -8.89 -17.48
CA ILE A 28 8.48 -8.12 -16.82
C ILE A 28 8.95 -8.92 -15.61
N ASP A 29 10.27 -9.08 -15.48
CA ASP A 29 10.84 -9.86 -14.38
C ASP A 29 10.74 -9.09 -13.06
N VAL A 30 9.87 -9.59 -12.17
CA VAL A 30 9.72 -9.06 -10.81
C VAL A 30 10.41 -9.92 -9.75
N ASN A 31 11.14 -10.97 -10.12
CA ASN A 31 11.87 -11.83 -9.19
C ASN A 31 13.25 -11.27 -8.84
N ASN A 32 13.33 -9.96 -8.60
CA ASN A 32 14.55 -9.30 -8.16
C ASN A 32 14.25 -8.35 -6.99
N SER A 33 15.26 -8.07 -6.16
CA SER A 33 15.12 -7.29 -4.92
C SER A 33 14.74 -5.82 -5.11
N TRP A 34 14.52 -5.38 -6.36
CA TRP A 34 14.21 -3.99 -6.71
C TRP A 34 13.25 -3.94 -7.91
N TRP A 35 12.33 -4.90 -8.02
CA TRP A 35 11.54 -5.09 -9.25
C TRP A 35 10.76 -3.86 -9.67
N SER A 36 10.13 -3.18 -8.70
CA SER A 36 9.42 -1.90 -8.91
C SER A 36 10.32 -0.93 -9.67
N ALA A 37 11.53 -0.77 -9.17
CA ALA A 37 12.45 0.15 -9.78
C ALA A 37 13.16 -0.34 -11.05
N SER A 38 13.24 -1.64 -11.25
CA SER A 38 13.66 -2.19 -12.54
C SER A 38 12.62 -1.87 -13.63
N ALA A 39 11.32 -1.90 -13.29
CA ALA A 39 10.24 -1.51 -14.19
C ALA A 39 10.26 -0.01 -14.49
N LEU A 40 10.55 0.84 -13.50
CA LEU A 40 10.75 2.29 -13.71
C LEU A 40 11.86 2.61 -14.73
N ILE A 41 12.90 1.77 -14.82
CA ILE A 41 13.99 1.94 -15.80
C ILE A 41 13.64 1.32 -17.15
N GLN A 42 13.17 0.08 -17.14
CA GLN A 42 13.09 -0.75 -18.34
C GLN A 42 11.75 -0.61 -19.06
N SER A 43 10.69 -0.34 -18.31
CA SER A 43 9.29 -0.42 -18.72
C SER A 43 8.42 0.70 -18.12
N PRO A 44 8.84 1.98 -18.14
CA PRO A 44 8.06 3.07 -17.54
C PRO A 44 6.68 3.24 -18.18
N GLU A 45 6.54 2.98 -19.49
CA GLU A 45 5.24 3.04 -20.16
C GLU A 45 4.28 1.94 -19.65
N ASP A 46 4.79 0.75 -19.32
CA ASP A 46 3.97 -0.31 -18.72
C ASP A 46 3.46 0.11 -17.33
N VAL A 47 4.30 0.74 -16.50
CA VAL A 47 3.91 1.28 -15.18
C VAL A 47 2.80 2.33 -15.33
N ARG A 48 2.96 3.27 -16.26
CA ARG A 48 1.93 4.28 -16.58
C ARG A 48 0.63 3.64 -17.07
N GLU A 49 0.72 2.65 -17.96
CA GLU A 49 -0.45 1.95 -18.51
C GLU A 49 -1.19 1.16 -17.41
N ILE A 50 -0.47 0.54 -16.49
CA ILE A 50 -1.06 -0.15 -15.33
C ILE A 50 -1.84 0.83 -14.45
N HIS A 51 -1.25 1.99 -14.10
CA HIS A 51 -1.97 3.02 -13.35
C HIS A 51 -3.23 3.50 -14.09
N LYS A 52 -3.11 3.77 -15.40
CA LYS A 52 -4.26 4.12 -16.25
C LYS A 52 -5.36 3.06 -16.19
N ASN A 53 -4.99 1.78 -16.29
CA ASN A 53 -5.95 0.67 -16.27
C ASN A 53 -6.67 0.57 -14.92
N TYR A 54 -5.98 0.78 -13.79
CA TYR A 54 -6.65 0.83 -12.49
C TYR A 54 -7.63 2.00 -12.36
N PHE A 55 -7.26 3.19 -12.84
CA PHE A 55 -8.20 4.32 -12.89
C PHE A 55 -9.40 4.03 -13.81
N ASP A 56 -9.19 3.44 -14.98
CA ASP A 56 -10.26 3.03 -15.89
C ASP A 56 -11.20 1.97 -15.30
N SER A 57 -10.68 1.09 -14.43
CA SER A 57 -11.46 0.13 -13.64
C SER A 57 -12.20 0.75 -12.45
N GLY A 58 -12.03 2.04 -12.20
CA GLY A 58 -12.77 2.77 -11.19
C GLY A 58 -12.03 3.00 -9.87
N ALA A 59 -10.71 2.77 -9.80
CA ALA A 59 -9.91 3.21 -8.66
C ALA A 59 -10.05 4.73 -8.47
N ASP A 60 -10.20 5.16 -7.22
CA ASP A 60 -10.16 6.56 -6.80
C ASP A 60 -8.75 7.00 -6.42
N LEU A 61 -7.91 6.05 -5.99
CA LEU A 61 -6.55 6.27 -5.51
C LEU A 61 -5.61 5.25 -6.14
N ALA A 62 -4.52 5.72 -6.75
CA ALA A 62 -3.41 4.87 -7.20
C ALA A 62 -2.21 4.97 -6.26
N ILE A 63 -1.55 3.84 -6.01
CA ILE A 63 -0.37 3.73 -5.16
C ILE A 63 0.87 3.70 -6.06
N THR A 64 1.81 4.64 -5.88
CA THR A 64 3.01 4.74 -6.72
C THR A 64 3.88 3.48 -6.62
N ASP A 65 4.60 3.16 -7.70
CA ASP A 65 5.55 2.03 -7.76
C ASP A 65 6.85 2.31 -6.98
N THR A 66 6.72 2.65 -5.68
CA THR A 66 7.82 3.06 -4.79
C THR A 66 7.96 2.19 -3.55
N TYR A 67 7.21 1.08 -3.46
CA TYR A 67 7.19 0.17 -2.32
C TYR A 67 8.61 -0.30 -1.92
N GLN A 68 9.41 -0.73 -2.90
CA GLN A 68 10.81 -1.13 -2.74
C GLN A 68 11.83 -0.12 -3.28
N ALA A 69 11.39 1.07 -3.70
CA ALA A 69 12.26 2.15 -4.21
C ALA A 69 12.98 2.87 -3.05
N HIS A 70 13.68 2.12 -2.21
CA HIS A 70 14.52 2.68 -1.15
C HIS A 70 15.82 3.18 -1.76
N VAL A 71 16.22 4.41 -1.43
CA VAL A 71 17.49 5.01 -1.90
C VAL A 71 18.67 4.07 -1.61
N LYS A 72 18.67 3.45 -0.43
CA LYS A 72 19.70 2.49 -0.03
C LYS A 72 19.76 1.24 -0.93
N SER A 73 18.61 0.69 -1.35
CA SER A 73 18.55 -0.43 -2.30
C SER A 73 19.32 -0.10 -3.59
N PHE A 74 19.09 1.10 -4.12
CA PHE A 74 19.71 1.55 -5.36
C PHE A 74 21.21 1.76 -5.23
N THR A 75 21.64 2.41 -4.15
CA THR A 75 23.06 2.67 -3.92
C THR A 75 23.85 1.39 -3.66
N ASP A 76 23.25 0.40 -2.99
CA ASP A 76 23.89 -0.91 -2.77
C ASP A 76 24.08 -1.69 -4.10
N GLN A 77 23.30 -1.38 -5.13
CA GLN A 77 23.42 -1.92 -6.50
C GLN A 77 24.31 -1.06 -7.41
N GLY A 78 24.91 0.01 -6.89
CA GLY A 78 25.86 0.86 -7.62
C GLY A 78 25.23 2.03 -8.38
N LEU A 79 23.94 2.33 -8.21
CA LEU A 79 23.35 3.58 -8.69
C LEU A 79 23.79 4.74 -7.80
N SER A 80 23.88 5.94 -8.39
CA SER A 80 24.07 7.16 -7.60
C SER A 80 22.79 7.49 -6.82
N GLU A 81 22.96 8.18 -5.70
CA GLU A 81 21.85 8.71 -4.92
C GLU A 81 20.93 9.62 -5.76
N GLN A 82 21.53 10.46 -6.62
CA GLN A 82 20.77 11.28 -7.57
C GLN A 82 19.90 10.42 -8.50
N LYS A 83 20.43 9.28 -8.99
CA LYS A 83 19.65 8.41 -9.85
C LYS A 83 18.52 7.71 -9.10
N ALA A 84 18.75 7.34 -7.84
CA ALA A 84 17.71 6.81 -6.97
C ALA A 84 16.56 7.82 -6.79
N TYR A 85 16.89 9.10 -6.57
CA TYR A 85 15.88 10.17 -6.50
C TYR A 85 15.10 10.31 -7.80
N GLU A 86 15.78 10.39 -8.95
CA GLU A 86 15.09 10.47 -10.25
C GLU A 86 14.11 9.31 -10.49
N LEU A 87 14.43 8.10 -10.00
CA LEU A 87 13.53 6.96 -10.12
C LEU A 87 12.30 7.11 -9.25
N ILE A 88 12.45 7.50 -7.99
CA ILE A 88 11.31 7.78 -7.09
C ILE A 88 10.42 8.87 -7.70
N ASP A 89 11.02 9.94 -8.22
CA ASP A 89 10.29 11.03 -8.85
C ASP A 89 9.54 10.56 -10.11
N SER A 90 10.17 9.71 -10.91
CA SER A 90 9.55 9.14 -12.10
C SER A 90 8.33 8.29 -11.77
N ALA A 91 8.34 7.54 -10.66
CA ALA A 91 7.18 6.74 -10.25
C ALA A 91 5.96 7.60 -9.95
N VAL A 92 6.15 8.74 -9.28
CA VAL A 92 5.07 9.71 -9.02
C VAL A 92 4.56 10.31 -10.33
N ALA A 93 5.46 10.68 -11.23
CA ALA A 93 5.11 11.22 -12.55
C ALA A 93 4.30 10.22 -13.39
N LEU A 94 4.69 8.94 -13.40
CA LEU A 94 4.00 7.88 -14.15
C LEU A 94 2.59 7.61 -13.59
N ALA A 95 2.40 7.63 -12.27
CA ALA A 95 1.07 7.53 -11.67
C ALA A 95 0.16 8.71 -12.05
N LYS A 96 0.71 9.93 -12.06
CA LYS A 96 -0.02 11.14 -12.50
C LYS A 96 -0.36 11.12 -13.98
N LEU A 97 0.53 10.61 -14.82
CA LEU A 97 0.26 10.40 -16.24
C LEU A 97 -0.82 9.34 -16.43
N GLY A 98 -0.76 8.22 -15.71
CA GLY A 98 -1.79 7.19 -15.72
C GLY A 98 -3.19 7.76 -15.41
N LEU A 99 -3.32 8.64 -14.41
CA LEU A 99 -4.56 9.37 -14.15
C LEU A 99 -4.96 10.25 -15.33
N THR A 100 -4.03 11.05 -15.86
CA THR A 100 -4.27 11.99 -16.96
C THR A 100 -4.74 11.30 -18.25
N ASP A 101 -4.23 10.10 -18.52
CA ASP A 101 -4.59 9.32 -19.72
C ASP A 101 -5.81 8.42 -19.53
N SER A 102 -6.30 8.29 -18.30
CA SER A 102 -7.50 7.50 -17.99
C SER A 102 -8.78 8.24 -18.40
N ASN A 103 -9.90 7.54 -18.37
CA ASN A 103 -11.22 8.13 -18.57
C ASN A 103 -11.74 8.88 -17.34
N ARG A 104 -10.96 8.95 -16.25
CA ARG A 104 -11.33 9.70 -15.04
C ARG A 104 -10.88 11.16 -15.13
N SER A 105 -11.73 12.06 -14.64
CA SER A 105 -11.43 13.48 -14.53
C SER A 105 -10.72 13.86 -13.22
N ASP A 106 -10.77 12.98 -12.22
CA ASP A 106 -10.15 13.18 -10.91
C ASP A 106 -9.79 11.84 -10.25
N GLY A 107 -8.75 11.87 -9.41
CA GLY A 107 -8.18 10.74 -8.70
C GLY A 107 -7.05 11.17 -7.77
N LEU A 108 -6.70 10.32 -6.80
CA LEU A 108 -5.64 10.53 -5.82
C LEU A 108 -4.39 9.75 -6.20
N ILE A 109 -3.23 10.30 -5.85
CA ILE A 109 -1.94 9.61 -5.95
C ILE A 109 -1.37 9.45 -4.53
N ALA A 110 -1.18 8.20 -4.11
CA ALA A 110 -0.55 7.85 -2.85
C ALA A 110 0.91 7.47 -3.05
N GLY A 111 1.82 8.10 -2.31
CA GLY A 111 3.23 7.75 -2.32
C GLY A 111 3.49 6.49 -1.49
N SER A 112 3.80 5.35 -2.12
CA SER A 112 4.09 4.09 -1.42
C SER A 112 5.36 4.18 -0.58
N VAL A 113 5.24 3.82 0.69
CA VAL A 113 6.32 3.71 1.66
C VAL A 113 6.26 2.32 2.30
N GLY A 114 6.88 1.33 1.64
CA GLY A 114 7.03 -0.04 2.17
C GLY A 114 8.00 -0.13 3.35
N PRO A 115 7.96 -1.25 4.12
CA PRO A 115 8.75 -1.43 5.32
C PRO A 115 10.23 -1.69 5.02
N TYR A 116 11.07 -1.57 6.03
CA TYR A 116 12.47 -1.97 6.04
C TYR A 116 12.63 -3.45 5.71
N GLY A 117 11.70 -4.30 6.15
CA GLY A 117 11.67 -5.72 5.79
C GLY A 117 11.70 -5.95 4.27
N ALA A 118 11.02 -5.11 3.50
CA ALA A 118 10.97 -5.23 2.03
C ALA A 118 12.31 -4.88 1.37
N TYR A 119 13.15 -4.06 2.01
CA TYR A 119 14.52 -3.78 1.58
C TYR A 119 15.46 -4.96 1.84
N LEU A 120 15.29 -5.68 2.96
CA LEU A 120 16.12 -6.84 3.28
C LEU A 120 15.99 -7.97 2.26
N ALA A 121 14.88 -8.02 1.52
CA ALA A 121 14.60 -8.99 0.46
C ALA A 121 14.78 -10.45 0.94
N ASN A 122 14.50 -10.70 2.21
CA ASN A 122 14.62 -12.00 2.87
C ASN A 122 13.27 -12.50 3.45
N GLY A 123 12.16 -11.86 3.07
CA GLY A 123 10.81 -12.17 3.55
C GLY A 123 10.49 -11.56 4.92
N ALA A 124 11.37 -10.72 5.48
CA ALA A 124 11.15 -10.16 6.81
C ALA A 124 9.98 -9.15 6.86
N GLU A 125 9.48 -8.68 5.71
CA GLU A 125 8.21 -7.95 5.63
C GLU A 125 6.99 -8.79 6.06
N TYR A 126 7.15 -10.11 6.15
CA TYR A 126 6.16 -11.08 6.65
C TYR A 126 6.64 -11.85 7.89
N THR A 127 7.67 -11.35 8.59
CA THR A 127 8.09 -11.90 9.90
C THR A 127 8.33 -10.81 10.93
N GLY A 128 8.59 -9.57 10.51
CA GLY A 128 8.96 -8.47 11.41
C GLY A 128 10.32 -8.67 12.10
N ASP A 129 11.09 -9.70 11.74
CA ASP A 129 12.35 -10.08 12.40
C ASP A 129 13.52 -9.19 11.95
N TYR A 130 13.48 -7.93 12.36
CA TYR A 130 14.55 -6.96 12.21
C TYR A 130 14.49 -5.93 13.35
N HIS A 131 15.66 -5.45 13.76
CA HIS A 131 15.82 -4.57 14.91
C HIS A 131 16.72 -3.40 14.54
N LEU A 132 16.14 -2.21 14.47
CA LEU A 132 16.83 -0.94 14.28
C LEU A 132 16.42 0.00 15.42
N SER A 133 17.25 1.00 15.69
CA SER A 133 16.82 2.14 16.51
C SER A 133 15.81 3.00 15.74
N GLU A 134 15.00 3.76 16.48
CA GLU A 134 14.09 4.75 15.89
C GLU A 134 14.81 5.68 14.89
N PHE A 135 16.00 6.18 15.26
CA PHE A 135 16.80 7.05 14.39
C PHE A 135 17.20 6.36 13.08
N GLU A 136 17.56 5.08 13.12
CA GLU A 136 17.94 4.31 11.94
C GLU A 136 16.74 4.06 11.02
N PHE A 137 15.56 3.72 11.57
CA PHE A 137 14.32 3.63 10.79
C PHE A 137 13.99 4.98 10.11
N GLN A 138 14.05 6.08 10.86
CA GLN A 138 13.79 7.40 10.31
C GLN A 138 14.81 7.77 9.22
N ALA A 139 16.12 7.53 9.46
CA ALA A 139 17.17 7.75 8.48
C ALA A 139 16.96 6.95 7.19
N PHE A 140 16.44 5.73 7.31
CA PHE A 140 16.13 4.87 6.17
C PHE A 140 14.94 5.38 5.36
N HIS A 141 13.83 5.77 5.98
CA HIS A 141 12.62 6.18 5.26
C HIS A 141 12.63 7.63 4.76
N ARG A 142 13.30 8.53 5.48
CA ARG A 142 13.26 9.99 5.24
C ARG A 142 13.56 10.38 3.79
N PRO A 143 14.62 9.88 3.12
CA PRO A 143 14.93 10.31 1.76
C PRO A 143 13.79 10.05 0.76
N ARG A 144 13.16 8.87 0.83
CA ARG A 144 12.02 8.53 -0.05
C ARG A 144 10.80 9.40 0.26
N ILE A 145 10.49 9.59 1.55
CA ILE A 145 9.36 10.42 1.99
C ILE A 145 9.52 11.86 1.48
N VAL A 146 10.72 12.44 1.57
CA VAL A 146 11.00 13.80 1.06
C VAL A 146 10.69 13.89 -0.43
N ARG A 147 11.18 12.93 -1.25
CA ARG A 147 10.92 12.93 -2.71
C ARG A 147 9.42 12.84 -3.02
N LEU A 148 8.71 11.88 -2.40
CA LEU A 148 7.27 11.71 -2.59
C LEU A 148 6.48 12.99 -2.25
N ILE A 149 6.84 13.67 -1.17
CA ILE A 149 6.20 14.94 -0.76
C ILE A 149 6.53 16.05 -1.76
N ASP A 150 7.81 16.21 -2.15
CA ASP A 150 8.26 17.24 -3.09
C ASP A 150 7.57 17.10 -4.45
N ASP A 151 7.34 15.86 -4.91
CA ASP A 151 6.64 15.58 -6.16
C ASP A 151 5.12 15.70 -6.03
N GLY A 152 4.60 16.00 -4.84
CA GLY A 152 3.21 16.35 -4.59
C GLY A 152 2.25 15.17 -4.72
N VAL A 153 2.52 14.08 -4.00
CA VAL A 153 1.50 13.05 -3.72
C VAL A 153 0.41 13.61 -2.80
N ASP A 154 -0.81 13.09 -2.91
CA ASP A 154 -1.96 13.54 -2.11
C ASP A 154 -1.93 12.99 -0.67
N VAL A 155 -1.30 11.83 -0.49
CA VAL A 155 -1.18 11.09 0.77
C VAL A 155 0.04 10.17 0.73
N LEU A 156 0.65 9.89 1.87
CA LEU A 156 1.64 8.82 2.01
C LEU A 156 0.97 7.49 2.37
N ALA A 157 1.34 6.43 1.67
CA ALA A 157 0.90 5.06 1.91
C ALA A 157 1.97 4.34 2.75
N LEU A 158 1.88 4.42 4.08
CA LEU A 158 2.73 3.63 4.97
C LEU A 158 2.16 2.22 5.02
N GLU A 159 2.68 1.30 4.22
CA GLU A 159 1.99 0.05 3.92
C GLU A 159 2.80 -1.21 4.17
N THR A 160 2.08 -2.30 4.44
CA THR A 160 2.65 -3.63 4.74
C THR A 160 3.60 -3.58 5.93
N ILE A 161 3.36 -2.71 6.92
CA ILE A 161 4.28 -2.56 8.06
C ILE A 161 4.10 -3.74 9.04
N PRO A 162 5.10 -4.62 9.22
CA PRO A 162 4.97 -5.79 10.09
C PRO A 162 5.46 -5.54 11.53
N ASN A 163 6.18 -4.43 11.74
CA ASN A 163 6.95 -4.13 12.94
C ASN A 163 6.44 -2.84 13.60
N PHE A 164 6.06 -2.94 14.88
CA PHE A 164 5.43 -1.84 15.60
C PHE A 164 6.42 -0.71 15.90
N GLU A 165 7.68 -1.01 16.20
CA GLU A 165 8.69 0.02 16.46
C GLU A 165 9.03 0.82 15.19
N GLU A 166 9.04 0.18 14.02
CA GLU A 166 9.13 0.86 12.73
C GLU A 166 7.93 1.78 12.49
N ALA A 167 6.72 1.31 12.74
CA ALA A 167 5.51 2.13 12.60
C ALA A 167 5.57 3.36 13.52
N LYS A 168 6.05 3.21 14.76
CA LYS A 168 6.23 4.34 15.70
C LYS A 168 7.24 5.34 15.15
N ALA A 169 8.38 4.85 14.65
CA ALA A 169 9.41 5.69 14.06
C ALA A 169 8.89 6.51 12.87
N LEU A 170 8.06 5.90 11.99
CA LEU A 170 7.38 6.59 10.90
C LEU A 170 6.39 7.64 11.41
N GLY A 171 5.57 7.30 12.40
CA GLY A 171 4.63 8.24 13.01
C GLY A 171 5.32 9.47 13.61
N HIS A 172 6.41 9.25 14.36
CA HIS A 172 7.22 10.34 14.92
C HIS A 172 7.93 11.16 13.84
N LEU A 173 8.47 10.52 12.80
CA LEU A 173 9.08 11.22 11.66
C LEU A 173 8.09 12.20 11.02
N LEU A 174 6.86 11.75 10.77
CA LEU A 174 5.81 12.60 10.23
C LEU A 174 5.53 13.78 11.16
N GLN A 175 5.37 13.55 12.47
CA GLN A 175 5.09 14.63 13.43
C GLN A 175 6.22 15.65 13.55
N GLN A 176 7.47 15.21 13.48
CA GLN A 176 8.65 16.04 13.68
C GLN A 176 9.03 16.85 12.44
N GLU A 177 8.90 16.25 11.25
CA GLU A 177 9.46 16.82 10.01
C GLU A 177 8.40 17.21 8.96
N PHE A 178 7.21 16.58 8.98
CA PHE A 178 6.21 16.72 7.91
C PHE A 178 4.79 17.03 8.42
N PRO A 179 4.59 18.02 9.31
CA PRO A 179 3.35 18.21 10.10
C PRO A 179 2.08 18.45 9.28
N THR A 180 2.20 18.82 7.99
CA THR A 180 1.06 19.09 7.09
C THR A 180 0.73 17.93 6.16
N VAL A 181 1.53 16.86 6.16
CA VAL A 181 1.37 15.72 5.26
C VAL A 181 0.40 14.72 5.85
N ASN A 182 -0.53 14.25 5.02
CA ASN A 182 -1.45 13.18 5.40
C ASN A 182 -0.85 11.82 5.02
N ALA A 183 -1.14 10.82 5.83
CA ALA A 183 -0.79 9.44 5.58
C ALA A 183 -1.98 8.51 5.88
N TYR A 184 -1.94 7.32 5.30
CA TYR A 184 -2.58 6.16 5.92
C TYR A 184 -1.51 5.19 6.42
N LEU A 185 -1.86 4.39 7.42
CA LEU A 185 -1.01 3.34 7.96
C LEU A 185 -1.69 1.98 7.80
N SER A 186 -1.06 1.08 7.07
CA SER A 186 -1.56 -0.27 6.87
C SER A 186 -0.54 -1.29 7.37
N PHE A 187 -1.00 -2.17 8.27
CA PHE A 187 -0.18 -3.24 8.81
C PHE A 187 -0.30 -4.51 7.97
N SER A 188 0.77 -5.30 7.93
CA SER A 188 0.67 -6.70 7.53
C SER A 188 0.45 -7.57 8.78
N THR A 189 -0.49 -8.50 8.69
CA THR A 189 -0.86 -9.37 9.82
C THR A 189 -0.85 -10.82 9.39
N GLU A 190 -0.55 -11.72 10.32
CA GLU A 190 -0.62 -13.17 10.09
C GLU A 190 -2.10 -13.61 9.96
N ASN A 191 -2.95 -13.14 10.86
CA ASN A 191 -4.31 -13.66 11.07
C ASN A 191 -5.37 -12.57 11.34
N GLY A 192 -5.03 -11.29 11.19
CA GLY A 192 -5.91 -10.16 11.52
C GLY A 192 -6.01 -9.82 13.02
N ASP A 193 -5.28 -10.50 13.90
CA ASP A 193 -5.22 -10.18 15.34
C ASP A 193 -3.85 -9.67 15.79
N HIS A 194 -2.77 -10.15 15.17
CA HIS A 194 -1.40 -9.76 15.50
C HIS A 194 -0.64 -9.31 14.25
N LEU A 195 0.22 -8.30 14.43
CA LEU A 195 1.31 -8.01 13.51
C LEU A 195 2.29 -9.18 13.51
N TRP A 196 3.15 -9.25 12.49
CA TRP A 196 4.15 -10.31 12.39
C TRP A 196 5.20 -10.28 13.50
N ASP A 197 5.50 -9.10 14.06
CA ASP A 197 6.38 -8.98 15.23
C ASP A 197 5.75 -9.48 16.56
N GLY A 198 4.49 -9.93 16.52
CA GLY A 198 3.74 -10.44 17.67
C GLY A 198 2.94 -9.37 18.42
N THR A 199 3.01 -8.10 18.03
CA THR A 199 2.20 -7.02 18.63
C THR A 199 0.72 -7.22 18.30
N ARG A 200 -0.18 -7.01 19.26
CA ARG A 200 -1.63 -7.03 19.00
C ARG A 200 -2.02 -5.87 18.10
N LEU A 201 -2.80 -6.16 17.06
CA LEU A 201 -3.29 -5.15 16.11
C LEU A 201 -4.06 -4.03 16.82
N SER A 202 -4.88 -4.37 17.82
CA SER A 202 -5.63 -3.39 18.62
C SER A 202 -4.74 -2.43 19.41
N GLU A 203 -3.61 -2.92 19.95
CA GLU A 203 -2.62 -2.09 20.64
C GLU A 203 -1.94 -1.12 19.67
N ALA A 204 -1.48 -1.64 18.52
CA ALA A 204 -0.83 -0.84 17.50
C ALA A 204 -1.79 0.25 16.99
N VAL A 205 -3.04 -0.08 16.66
CA VAL A 205 -4.05 0.88 16.20
C VAL A 205 -4.32 1.97 17.24
N ALA A 206 -4.53 1.60 18.51
CA ALA A 206 -4.81 2.55 19.57
C ALA A 206 -3.68 3.58 19.77
N TYR A 207 -2.42 3.16 19.59
CA TYR A 207 -1.26 4.05 19.67
C TYR A 207 -1.34 5.20 18.66
N PHE A 208 -1.72 4.91 17.42
CA PHE A 208 -1.76 5.88 16.33
C PHE A 208 -2.98 6.81 16.35
N GLU A 209 -3.96 6.58 17.23
CA GLU A 209 -5.15 7.45 17.37
C GLU A 209 -4.75 8.92 17.53
N SER A 210 -3.73 9.18 18.37
CA SER A 210 -3.23 10.53 18.67
C SER A 210 -2.45 11.20 17.53
N ILE A 211 -2.05 10.46 16.50
CA ILE A 211 -1.26 10.97 15.38
C ILE A 211 -2.22 11.48 14.29
N SER A 212 -2.50 12.78 14.32
CA SER A 212 -3.51 13.43 13.46
C SER A 212 -3.24 13.39 11.95
N GLN A 213 -1.98 13.17 11.55
CA GLN A 213 -1.55 13.02 10.16
C GLN A 213 -1.98 11.67 9.56
N ILE A 214 -2.14 10.64 10.40
CA ILE A 214 -2.70 9.36 9.98
C ILE A 214 -4.21 9.53 9.94
N LYS A 215 -4.79 9.54 8.73
CA LYS A 215 -6.23 9.74 8.49
C LYS A 215 -6.98 8.43 8.31
N ALA A 216 -6.27 7.39 7.87
CA ALA A 216 -6.81 6.04 7.78
C ALA A 216 -5.80 5.02 8.36
N ILE A 217 -6.31 3.97 8.98
CA ILE A 217 -5.50 2.89 9.56
C ILE A 217 -6.13 1.52 9.32
N GLY A 218 -5.31 0.50 9.08
CA GLY A 218 -5.83 -0.70 8.43
C GLY A 218 -4.88 -1.87 8.29
N VAL A 219 -5.26 -2.78 7.40
CA VAL A 219 -4.45 -3.95 7.03
C VAL A 219 -4.40 -4.18 5.53
N ASN A 220 -3.27 -4.66 5.04
CA ASN A 220 -3.09 -5.04 3.64
C ASN A 220 -2.15 -6.22 3.49
N CYS A 221 -2.14 -6.80 2.29
CA CYS A 221 -1.30 -7.96 1.95
C CYS A 221 -1.49 -9.17 2.87
N THR A 222 -2.61 -9.22 3.58
CA THR A 222 -3.11 -10.38 4.31
C THR A 222 -4.22 -11.05 3.47
N ALA A 223 -4.43 -12.35 3.66
CA ALA A 223 -5.46 -13.10 2.95
C ALA A 223 -6.88 -12.55 3.22
N PRO A 224 -7.80 -12.59 2.23
CA PRO A 224 -9.14 -11.97 2.34
C PRO A 224 -9.96 -12.42 3.56
N GLN A 225 -9.84 -13.68 3.97
CA GLN A 225 -10.56 -14.24 5.12
C GLN A 225 -10.20 -13.59 6.46
N ASN A 226 -9.01 -12.98 6.56
CA ASN A 226 -8.54 -12.32 7.77
C ASN A 226 -8.95 -10.85 7.85
N ILE A 227 -9.46 -10.26 6.76
CA ILE A 227 -9.83 -8.84 6.71
C ILE A 227 -10.98 -8.53 7.66
N LEU A 228 -12.06 -9.33 7.67
CA LEU A 228 -13.21 -9.07 8.54
C LEU A 228 -12.85 -9.18 10.04
N PRO A 229 -12.09 -10.21 10.50
CA PRO A 229 -11.50 -10.22 11.84
C PRO A 229 -10.66 -8.97 12.15
N ALA A 230 -9.79 -8.55 11.22
CA ALA A 230 -8.94 -7.38 11.40
C ALA A 230 -9.75 -6.10 11.59
N ILE A 231 -10.77 -5.86 10.75
CA ILE A 231 -11.66 -4.69 10.89
C ILE A 231 -12.31 -4.69 12.27
N LYS A 232 -12.84 -5.83 12.73
CA LYS A 232 -13.48 -5.95 14.06
C LYS A 232 -12.51 -5.66 15.21
N ASN A 233 -11.22 -5.93 15.02
CA ASN A 233 -10.17 -5.59 15.98
C ASN A 233 -9.74 -4.12 15.90
N ILE A 234 -9.83 -3.48 14.73
CA ILE A 234 -9.48 -2.08 14.51
C ILE A 234 -10.60 -1.14 15.01
N THR A 235 -11.85 -1.38 14.62
CA THR A 235 -13.00 -0.47 14.82
C THR A 235 -13.15 0.05 16.27
N PRO A 236 -12.99 -0.76 17.34
CA PRO A 236 -13.14 -0.26 18.70
C PRO A 236 -12.01 0.67 19.18
N ASN A 237 -10.89 0.71 18.47
CA ASN A 237 -9.63 1.30 18.94
C ASN A 237 -9.25 2.59 18.20
N THR A 238 -10.05 3.04 17.24
CA THR A 238 -9.75 4.26 16.47
C THR A 238 -11.01 4.96 15.96
N SER A 239 -10.94 6.29 15.84
CA SER A 239 -11.95 7.09 15.13
C SER A 239 -11.56 7.37 13.67
N LYS A 240 -10.38 6.92 13.24
CA LYS A 240 -9.87 7.09 11.87
C LYS A 240 -10.64 6.21 10.88
N LYS A 241 -10.53 6.56 9.59
CA LYS A 241 -11.09 5.74 8.52
C LYS A 241 -10.38 4.39 8.47
N ILE A 242 -11.11 3.32 8.18
CA ILE A 242 -10.51 1.98 8.11
C ILE A 242 -10.14 1.66 6.66
N ILE A 243 -8.89 1.26 6.43
CA ILE A 243 -8.37 0.88 5.11
C ILE A 243 -8.10 -0.63 5.04
N VAL A 244 -8.55 -1.28 3.97
CA VAL A 244 -8.31 -2.72 3.76
C VAL A 244 -8.05 -3.02 2.28
N TYR A 245 -6.97 -3.73 1.99
CA TYR A 245 -6.68 -4.17 0.63
C TYR A 245 -5.89 -5.49 0.67
N PRO A 246 -6.60 -6.64 0.70
CA PRO A 246 -5.97 -7.96 0.84
C PRO A 246 -5.21 -8.37 -0.42
N ASN A 247 -4.34 -9.38 -0.27
CA ASN A 247 -3.84 -10.12 -1.43
C ASN A 247 -4.92 -11.05 -2.01
N ALA A 248 -4.64 -11.75 -3.13
CA ALA A 248 -5.61 -12.65 -3.75
C ALA A 248 -5.93 -13.94 -2.94
N GLY A 249 -5.26 -14.17 -1.81
CA GLY A 249 -5.34 -15.43 -1.04
C GLY A 249 -4.46 -16.57 -1.60
N ASP A 250 -3.59 -16.26 -2.57
CA ASP A 250 -2.57 -17.17 -3.08
C ASP A 250 -1.48 -17.38 -2.01
N GLU A 251 -0.98 -18.60 -1.88
CA GLU A 251 0.21 -18.89 -1.08
C GLU A 251 1.45 -19.01 -1.98
N TYR A 252 2.58 -18.45 -1.56
CA TYR A 252 3.84 -18.62 -2.27
C TYR A 252 4.44 -19.98 -1.93
N ASP A 253 4.63 -20.82 -2.94
CA ASP A 253 5.35 -22.07 -2.82
C ASP A 253 6.86 -21.80 -3.01
N PRO A 254 7.68 -21.91 -1.95
CA PRO A 254 9.10 -21.64 -2.02
C PRO A 254 9.90 -22.71 -2.80
N GLU A 255 9.36 -23.92 -2.99
CA GLU A 255 10.02 -24.98 -3.77
C GLU A 255 9.86 -24.72 -5.26
N THR A 256 8.65 -24.37 -5.70
CA THR A 256 8.38 -24.10 -7.11
C THR A 256 8.62 -22.65 -7.50
N LYS A 257 8.84 -21.75 -6.53
CA LYS A 257 8.92 -20.30 -6.67
C LYS A 257 7.71 -19.73 -7.42
N ARG A 258 6.52 -20.27 -7.11
CA ARG A 258 5.26 -19.92 -7.77
C ARG A 258 4.18 -19.70 -6.73
N TRP A 259 3.24 -18.84 -7.07
CA TRP A 259 2.03 -18.65 -6.30
C TRP A 259 1.01 -19.74 -6.65
N VAL A 260 0.43 -20.38 -5.64
CA VAL A 260 -0.60 -21.42 -5.78
C VAL A 260 -1.90 -20.89 -5.20
N SER A 261 -2.93 -20.78 -6.06
CA SER A 261 -4.29 -20.43 -5.66
C SER A 261 -4.87 -21.58 -4.84
N GLN A 262 -4.84 -21.46 -3.52
CA GLN A 262 -5.46 -22.44 -2.62
C GLN A 262 -6.99 -22.25 -2.53
N HIS A 263 -7.46 -21.05 -2.89
CA HIS A 263 -8.85 -20.65 -2.82
C HIS A 263 -9.37 -20.41 -4.24
N GLY A 264 -10.68 -20.55 -4.47
CA GLY A 264 -11.29 -20.13 -5.73
C GLY A 264 -11.19 -18.61 -5.94
N PRO A 265 -11.71 -18.06 -7.06
CA PRO A 265 -11.70 -16.62 -7.28
C PRO A 265 -12.33 -15.88 -6.09
N ILE A 266 -11.75 -14.74 -5.71
CA ILE A 266 -12.28 -13.92 -4.63
C ILE A 266 -13.68 -13.46 -5.01
N LYS A 267 -14.61 -13.64 -4.08
CA LYS A 267 -15.99 -13.18 -4.22
C LYS A 267 -16.14 -11.78 -3.63
N TRP A 268 -15.70 -10.78 -4.37
CA TRP A 268 -15.74 -9.37 -3.94
C TRP A 268 -17.15 -8.90 -3.61
N ASP A 269 -18.16 -9.40 -4.34
CA ASP A 269 -19.59 -9.14 -4.14
C ASP A 269 -20.13 -9.67 -2.79
N GLU A 270 -19.53 -10.73 -2.24
CA GLU A 270 -19.86 -11.24 -0.91
C GLU A 270 -19.05 -10.52 0.20
N LEU A 271 -17.77 -10.21 -0.07
CA LEU A 271 -16.83 -9.73 0.96
C LEU A 271 -16.88 -8.22 1.20
N VAL A 272 -16.91 -7.41 0.13
CA VAL A 272 -16.89 -5.94 0.24
C VAL A 272 -18.06 -5.42 1.08
N PRO A 273 -19.31 -5.90 0.89
CA PRO A 273 -20.43 -5.55 1.74
C PRO A 273 -20.19 -5.77 3.25
N LEU A 274 -19.60 -6.91 3.61
CA LEU A 274 -19.32 -7.26 4.99
C LEU A 274 -18.24 -6.36 5.59
N TRP A 275 -17.25 -5.99 4.79
CA TRP A 275 -16.19 -5.08 5.23
C TRP A 275 -16.73 -3.66 5.45
N GLN A 276 -17.57 -3.16 4.55
CA GLN A 276 -18.22 -1.85 4.70
C GLN A 276 -19.12 -1.81 5.94
N GLU A 277 -19.95 -2.85 6.16
CA GLU A 277 -20.79 -2.96 7.36
C GLU A 277 -19.97 -3.00 8.64
N ALA A 278 -18.79 -3.63 8.60
CA ALA A 278 -17.87 -3.68 9.74
C ALA A 278 -17.08 -2.37 9.97
N GLY A 279 -17.09 -1.44 9.01
CA GLY A 279 -16.51 -0.10 9.13
C GLY A 279 -15.44 0.27 8.11
N ALA A 280 -15.12 -0.58 7.12
CA ALA A 280 -14.15 -0.26 6.08
C ALA A 280 -14.59 0.93 5.22
N ASN A 281 -13.67 1.87 5.00
CA ASN A 281 -13.90 3.09 4.21
C ASN A 281 -13.01 3.16 2.98
N LEU A 282 -11.79 2.64 3.04
CA LEU A 282 -10.89 2.59 1.89
C LEU A 282 -10.69 1.11 1.54
N ILE A 283 -11.03 0.69 0.32
CA ILE A 283 -11.04 -0.72 -0.08
C ILE A 283 -10.32 -0.89 -1.42
N GLY A 284 -9.42 -1.86 -1.54
CA GLY A 284 -8.74 -2.18 -2.79
C GLY A 284 -8.13 -3.57 -2.81
N GLY A 285 -7.10 -3.75 -3.61
CA GLY A 285 -6.35 -5.00 -3.71
C GLY A 285 -4.85 -4.82 -3.47
N CYS A 286 -4.17 -5.92 -3.17
CA CYS A 286 -2.71 -5.96 -3.03
C CYS A 286 -2.16 -7.02 -4.00
N CYS A 287 -1.17 -7.82 -3.58
CA CYS A 287 -0.57 -8.87 -4.41
C CYS A 287 -1.62 -9.73 -5.11
N ARG A 288 -1.41 -9.97 -6.42
CA ARG A 288 -2.21 -10.85 -7.28
C ARG A 288 -3.62 -10.36 -7.61
N THR A 289 -3.99 -9.15 -7.18
CA THR A 289 -5.21 -8.47 -7.64
C THR A 289 -4.95 -7.66 -8.91
N SER A 290 -6.00 -7.48 -9.71
CA SER A 290 -5.93 -6.94 -11.07
C SER A 290 -6.95 -5.83 -11.31
N PRO A 291 -6.88 -5.11 -12.44
CA PRO A 291 -7.91 -4.15 -12.80
C PRO A 291 -9.33 -4.74 -12.85
N ASP A 292 -9.49 -6.04 -13.17
CA ASP A 292 -10.80 -6.71 -13.14
C ASP A 292 -11.32 -6.84 -11.69
N ASP A 293 -10.45 -7.17 -10.73
CA ASP A 293 -10.79 -7.23 -9.31
C ASP A 293 -11.24 -5.86 -8.78
N ILE A 294 -10.57 -4.78 -9.21
CA ILE A 294 -10.95 -3.42 -8.82
C ILE A 294 -12.32 -3.04 -9.38
N ASN A 295 -12.62 -3.41 -10.63
CA ASN A 295 -13.96 -3.21 -11.19
C ASN A 295 -15.02 -3.99 -10.38
N ASP A 296 -14.74 -5.23 -9.98
CA ASP A 296 -15.66 -6.02 -9.16
C ASP A 296 -15.88 -5.41 -7.76
N ILE A 297 -14.81 -4.88 -7.13
CA ILE A 297 -14.90 -4.12 -5.87
C ILE A 297 -15.78 -2.86 -6.04
N VAL A 298 -15.63 -2.14 -7.15
CA VAL A 298 -16.47 -0.96 -7.47
C VAL A 298 -17.94 -1.37 -7.57
N GLN A 299 -18.26 -2.44 -8.33
CA GLN A 299 -19.63 -2.91 -8.47
C GLN A 299 -20.23 -3.34 -7.12
N ALA A 300 -19.45 -4.05 -6.30
CA ALA A 300 -19.88 -4.49 -4.97
C ALA A 300 -20.20 -3.29 -4.05
N THR A 301 -19.42 -2.21 -4.16
CA THR A 301 -19.61 -0.96 -3.39
C THR A 301 -20.87 -0.19 -3.83
N ILE A 302 -21.19 -0.17 -5.13
CA ILE A 302 -22.37 0.53 -5.68
C ILE A 302 -23.66 -0.16 -5.26
N ASN A 303 -23.69 -1.50 -5.29
CA ASN A 303 -24.90 -2.30 -5.03
C ASN A 303 -25.47 -2.15 -3.61
N GLN A 304 -24.74 -1.54 -2.69
CA GLN A 304 -25.23 -1.21 -1.34
C GLN A 304 -26.00 0.12 -1.22
N ARG A 305 -26.01 0.96 -2.27
CA ARG A 305 -26.69 2.26 -2.25
C ARG A 305 -28.16 2.21 -2.68
N HIS A 306 -28.71 1.01 -2.93
CA HIS A 306 -30.09 0.74 -3.32
C HIS A 306 -30.84 -0.02 -2.22
#